data_AF-A0A538D2Q9-F1
#
_entry.id   AF-A0A538D2Q9-F1
#
_cell.length_a   1.000
_cell.length_b   1.000
_cell.length_c   1.000
_cell.angle_alpha   90.00
_cell.angle_beta   90.00
_cell.angle_gamma   90.00
#
_symmetry.space_group_name_H-M   'P 1'
#
loop_
_entity.id
_entity.type
_entity.pdbx_description
1 polymer ?
#
loop_
_entity_poly.entity_id
_entity_poly.type
_entity_poly.pdbx_seq_one_letter_code
_entity_poly.pdbx_strand_id
1 'polypeptide(L)'
;MQSSPERAFVEPLHARWLGSVDYHDALALQHGLFTRSAANHLLLLEHPHVYTLGASADRSNVLVDPAEVGAQLVVADRGGDVTYHGPGQLVGYPVLWVPGKRGGGMADTVAYVRSVEQVVIDAGVCATFRACGSSPSPIIPARSPRSVCD
;
A
#
# COMPACT_ATOMS: atom_id res chain seq x y z
N MET A 1 -18.46 35.74 8.16
CA MET A 1 -18.49 35.46 6.70
C MET A 1 -17.20 36.03 6.13
N GLN A 2 -16.22 35.29 5.61
CA GLN A 2 -16.17 33.93 5.06
C GLN A 2 -14.78 33.31 5.30
N SER A 3 -14.81 32.03 5.70
CA SER A 3 -13.86 30.92 5.51
C SER A 3 -12.38 31.20 5.20
N SER A 4 -11.53 30.96 6.20
CA SER A 4 -10.14 30.51 6.01
C SER A 4 -10.10 29.20 5.20
N PRO A 5 -9.04 28.93 4.42
CA PRO A 5 -8.92 27.68 3.70
C PRO A 5 -8.82 26.55 4.72
N GLU A 6 -9.84 25.72 4.68
CA GLU A 6 -10.04 24.44 5.30
C GLU A 6 -8.72 23.70 5.47
N ARG A 7 -8.27 23.55 6.72
CA ARG A 7 -7.35 22.45 7.08
C ARG A 7 -8.01 21.20 6.51
N ALA A 8 -7.44 20.63 5.45
CA ALA A 8 -7.78 19.28 5.06
C ALA A 8 -7.59 18.43 6.31
N PHE A 9 -8.68 18.01 6.94
CA PHE A 9 -8.64 17.04 8.01
C PHE A 9 -8.16 15.76 7.32
N VAL A 10 -6.85 15.53 7.34
CA VAL A 10 -6.30 14.23 7.01
C VAL A 10 -6.79 13.36 8.15
N GLU A 11 -7.89 12.64 7.93
CA GLU A 11 -8.36 11.67 8.91
C GLU A 11 -7.19 10.76 9.27
N PRO A 12 -6.93 10.54 10.57
CA PRO A 12 -5.78 9.78 11.01
C PRO A 12 -5.79 8.39 10.37
N LEU A 13 -4.66 7.98 9.82
CA LEU A 13 -4.49 6.64 9.26
C LEU A 13 -4.37 5.63 10.41
N HIS A 14 -5.35 4.75 10.54
CA HIS A 14 -5.35 3.69 11.54
C HIS A 14 -4.52 2.50 11.04
N ALA A 15 -3.25 2.46 11.42
CA ALA A 15 -2.35 1.35 11.09
C ALA A 15 -2.44 0.22 12.13
N ARG A 16 -2.53 -1.04 11.67
CA ARG A 16 -2.54 -2.22 12.55
C ARG A 16 -1.68 -3.36 12.00
N TRP A 17 -0.87 -3.95 12.87
CA TRP A 17 -0.23 -5.25 12.63
C TRP A 17 -1.16 -6.37 13.08
N LEU A 18 -1.48 -7.29 12.17
CA LEU A 18 -2.41 -8.40 12.43
C LEU A 18 -1.70 -9.76 12.60
N GLY A 19 -0.40 -9.84 12.33
CA GLY A 19 0.33 -11.10 12.35
C GLY A 19 0.06 -11.94 11.11
N SER A 20 -0.03 -13.26 11.29
CA SER A 20 -0.38 -14.20 10.21
C SER A 20 -1.89 -14.39 10.13
N VAL A 21 -2.47 -14.14 8.95
CA VAL A 21 -3.92 -14.18 8.72
C VAL A 21 -4.20 -14.95 7.43
N ASP A 22 -5.23 -15.79 7.42
CA ASP A 22 -5.71 -16.45 6.19
C ASP A 22 -6.15 -15.40 5.15
N TYR A 23 -5.97 -15.71 3.87
CA TYR A 23 -6.28 -14.77 2.78
C TYR A 23 -7.77 -14.36 2.77
N HIS A 24 -8.68 -15.30 2.97
CA HIS A 24 -10.12 -15.02 2.94
C HIS A 24 -10.57 -14.18 4.14
N ASP A 25 -10.01 -14.43 5.31
CA ASP A 25 -10.30 -13.64 6.51
C ASP A 25 -9.83 -12.19 6.36
N ALA A 26 -8.62 -11.99 5.82
CA ALA A 26 -8.11 -10.66 5.53
C ALA A 26 -8.96 -9.94 4.47
N LEU A 27 -9.41 -10.65 3.43
CA LEU A 27 -10.31 -10.08 2.41
C LEU A 27 -11.67 -9.67 3.02
N ALA A 28 -12.23 -10.50 3.90
CA ALA A 28 -13.47 -10.19 4.60
C ALA A 28 -13.32 -8.95 5.51
N LEU A 29 -12.18 -8.81 6.19
CA LEU A 29 -11.86 -7.62 6.99
C LEU A 29 -11.74 -6.37 6.10
N GLN A 30 -11.04 -6.46 4.96
CA GLN A 30 -10.92 -5.35 4.01
C GLN A 30 -12.29 -4.87 3.54
N HIS A 31 -13.16 -5.77 3.09
CA HIS A 31 -14.53 -5.42 2.69
C HIS A 31 -15.33 -4.85 3.86
N GLY A 32 -15.19 -5.43 5.05
CA GLY A 32 -15.86 -4.95 6.25
C GLY A 32 -15.49 -3.52 6.61
N LEU A 33 -14.20 -3.17 6.52
CA LEU A 33 -13.72 -1.80 6.74
C LEU A 33 -14.19 -0.87 5.63
N PHE A 34 -14.06 -1.29 4.37
CA PHE A 34 -14.48 -0.50 3.21
C PHE A 34 -15.97 -0.11 3.28
N THR A 35 -16.85 -1.04 3.69
CA THR A 35 -18.29 -0.78 3.73
C THR A 35 -18.74 -0.05 5.01
N ARG A 36 -18.08 -0.27 6.15
CA ARG A 36 -18.61 0.16 7.46
C ARG A 36 -17.82 1.28 8.13
N SER A 37 -16.62 1.59 7.67
CA SER A 37 -15.75 2.63 8.26
C SER A 37 -15.66 3.84 7.34
N ALA A 38 -15.80 5.04 7.92
CA ALA A 38 -15.44 6.29 7.25
C ALA A 38 -13.94 6.61 7.38
N ALA A 39 -13.27 6.01 8.37
CA ALA A 39 -11.85 6.23 8.64
C ALA A 39 -10.94 5.44 7.68
N ASN A 40 -9.74 5.98 7.47
CA ASN A 40 -8.68 5.33 6.69
C ASN A 40 -7.92 4.29 7.53
N HIS A 41 -7.67 3.11 6.95
CA HIS A 41 -6.93 2.03 7.60
C HIS A 41 -5.73 1.57 6.78
N LEU A 42 -4.68 1.14 7.46
CA LEU A 42 -3.57 0.39 6.88
C LEU A 42 -3.42 -0.93 7.64
N LEU A 43 -3.79 -2.03 7.00
CA LEU A 43 -3.60 -3.36 7.58
C LEU A 43 -2.23 -3.88 7.15
N LEU A 44 -1.43 -4.33 8.11
CA LEU A 44 -0.13 -4.96 7.89
C LEU A 44 -0.20 -6.38 8.42
N LEU A 45 0.18 -7.36 7.61
CA LEU A 45 0.06 -8.78 7.95
C LEU A 45 1.01 -9.64 7.11
N GLU A 46 1.02 -10.92 7.40
CA GLU A 46 1.57 -11.98 6.55
C GLU A 46 0.47 -13.01 6.23
N HIS A 47 0.56 -13.66 5.08
CA HIS A 47 -0.33 -14.77 4.74
C HIS A 47 0.39 -16.11 4.89
N PRO A 48 -0.34 -17.19 5.25
CA PRO A 48 0.04 -18.53 4.83
C PRO A 48 0.21 -18.61 3.31
N HIS A 49 0.86 -19.66 2.82
CA HIS A 49 1.14 -19.84 1.39
C HIS A 49 -0.14 -19.71 0.54
N VAL A 50 -0.17 -18.73 -0.37
CA VAL A 50 -1.31 -18.49 -1.26
C VAL A 50 -0.87 -17.87 -2.59
N TYR A 51 -1.40 -18.38 -3.68
CA TYR A 51 -1.39 -17.75 -5.00
C TYR A 51 -2.71 -17.00 -5.19
N THR A 52 -2.63 -15.76 -5.67
CA THR A 52 -3.81 -14.97 -6.01
C THR A 52 -3.81 -14.62 -7.48
N LEU A 53 -4.95 -14.81 -8.14
CA LEU A 53 -5.18 -14.48 -9.54
C LEU A 53 -5.90 -13.13 -9.61
N GLY A 54 -5.22 -12.09 -10.11
CA GLY A 54 -5.84 -10.78 -10.35
C GLY A 54 -6.77 -10.76 -11.57
N ALA A 55 -7.38 -9.59 -11.83
CA ALA A 55 -8.35 -9.39 -12.88
C ALA A 55 -7.80 -9.61 -14.31
N SER A 56 -6.49 -9.52 -14.50
CA SER A 56 -5.81 -9.78 -15.78
C SER A 56 -5.01 -11.08 -15.77
N ALA A 57 -5.34 -12.00 -14.87
CA ALA A 57 -4.53 -13.19 -14.67
C ALA A 57 -4.60 -14.17 -15.83
N ASP A 58 -3.43 -14.64 -16.24
CA ASP A 58 -3.30 -15.80 -17.11
C ASP A 58 -2.91 -17.01 -16.26
N ARG A 59 -3.76 -18.04 -16.25
CA ARG A 59 -3.50 -19.28 -15.50
C ARG A 59 -2.24 -20.00 -15.97
N SER A 60 -1.79 -19.77 -17.20
CA SER A 60 -0.53 -20.33 -17.69
C SER A 60 0.70 -19.81 -16.93
N ASN A 61 0.58 -18.68 -16.22
CA ASN A 61 1.63 -18.15 -15.36
C ASN A 61 1.69 -18.83 -13.98
N VAL A 62 0.77 -19.76 -13.69
CA VAL A 62 0.87 -20.68 -12.56
C VAL A 62 1.72 -21.87 -13.00
N LEU A 63 3.03 -21.79 -12.75
CA LEU A 63 4.02 -22.75 -13.26
C LEU A 63 4.06 -24.07 -12.50
N VAL A 64 3.55 -24.10 -11.27
CA VAL A 64 3.52 -25.25 -10.37
C VAL A 64 2.13 -25.31 -9.77
N ASP A 65 1.59 -26.52 -9.59
CA ASP A 65 0.33 -26.68 -8.88
C ASP A 65 0.47 -26.15 -7.44
N PRO A 66 -0.30 -25.13 -7.02
CA PRO A 66 -0.24 -24.59 -5.67
C PRO A 66 -0.37 -25.66 -4.57
N ALA A 67 -1.11 -26.74 -4.82
CA ALA A 67 -1.25 -27.84 -3.87
C ALA A 67 0.08 -28.55 -3.58
N GLU A 68 1.01 -28.63 -4.54
CA GLU A 68 2.32 -29.27 -4.37
C GLU A 68 3.23 -28.53 -3.39
N VAL A 69 3.04 -27.21 -3.28
CA VAL A 69 3.79 -26.34 -2.34
C VAL A 69 2.98 -25.99 -1.09
N GLY A 70 1.84 -26.66 -0.87
CA GLY A 70 0.96 -26.40 0.27
C GLY A 70 0.31 -25.01 0.24
N ALA A 71 0.15 -24.42 -0.94
CA ALA A 71 -0.43 -23.11 -1.13
C ALA A 71 -1.89 -23.18 -1.58
N GLN A 72 -2.70 -22.24 -1.11
CA GLN A 72 -4.05 -22.02 -1.66
C GLN A 72 -3.97 -21.32 -3.02
N LEU A 73 -5.01 -21.46 -3.87
CA LEU A 73 -5.18 -20.67 -5.08
C LEU A 73 -6.50 -19.91 -5.03
N VAL A 74 -6.44 -18.58 -5.05
CA VAL A 74 -7.61 -17.71 -4.85
C VAL A 74 -7.77 -16.73 -6.01
N VAL A 75 -9.00 -16.51 -6.48
CA VAL A 75 -9.32 -15.43 -7.42
C VAL A 75 -9.57 -14.15 -6.63
N ALA A 76 -8.87 -13.08 -7.00
CA ALA A 76 -8.88 -11.82 -6.27
C ALA A 76 -9.35 -10.65 -7.16
N ASP A 77 -10.14 -9.75 -6.60
CA ASP A 77 -10.58 -8.52 -7.26
C ASP A 77 -9.52 -7.40 -7.13
N ARG A 78 -8.33 -7.68 -7.66
CA ARG A 78 -7.22 -6.72 -7.76
C ARG A 78 -6.72 -6.61 -9.19
N GLY A 79 -6.09 -5.49 -9.52
CA GLY A 79 -5.36 -5.36 -10.77
C GLY A 79 -4.17 -6.33 -10.87
N GLY A 80 -3.68 -6.52 -12.08
CA GLY A 80 -2.51 -7.34 -12.38
C GLY A 80 -2.83 -8.82 -12.60
N ASP A 81 -1.76 -9.59 -12.73
CA ASP A 81 -1.77 -11.02 -13.05
C ASP A 81 -1.71 -11.87 -11.75
N VAL A 82 -1.14 -13.08 -11.81
CA VAL A 82 -0.83 -13.92 -10.66
C VAL A 82 0.23 -13.31 -9.75
N THR A 83 0.08 -13.50 -8.43
CA THR A 83 1.16 -13.26 -7.46
C THR A 83 1.09 -14.28 -6.34
N TYR A 84 2.17 -14.38 -5.56
CA TYR A 84 2.29 -15.29 -4.43
C TYR A 84 2.50 -14.51 -3.13
N HIS A 85 1.89 -15.00 -2.06
CA HIS A 85 2.11 -14.57 -0.68
C HIS A 85 2.45 -15.74 0.23
N GLY A 86 3.27 -15.48 1.26
CA GLY A 86 3.65 -16.49 2.23
C GLY A 86 4.39 -15.89 3.44
N PRO A 87 4.77 -16.75 4.41
CA PRO A 87 5.48 -16.33 5.61
C PRO A 87 6.78 -15.57 5.29
N GLY A 88 7.04 -14.49 6.04
CA GLY A 88 8.19 -13.60 5.85
C GLY A 88 7.97 -12.48 4.82
N GLN A 89 6.85 -12.48 4.09
CA GLN A 89 6.47 -11.38 3.20
C GLN A 89 5.48 -10.44 3.88
N LEU A 90 5.92 -9.23 4.21
CA LEU A 90 5.03 -8.18 4.70
C LEU A 90 4.03 -7.76 3.60
N VAL A 91 2.74 -7.91 3.88
CA VAL A 91 1.64 -7.48 3.02
C VAL A 91 0.95 -6.27 3.66
N GLY A 92 0.68 -5.24 2.84
CA GLY A 92 -0.02 -4.03 3.25
C GLY A 92 -1.31 -3.81 2.47
N TYR A 93 -2.44 -3.71 3.18
CA TYR A 93 -3.74 -3.36 2.61
C TYR A 93 -4.19 -1.97 3.08
N PRO A 94 -3.88 -0.92 2.30
CA PRO A 94 -4.44 0.41 2.51
C PRO A 94 -5.93 0.42 2.10
N VAL A 95 -6.82 0.60 3.08
CA VAL A 95 -8.27 0.78 2.88
C VAL A 95 -8.59 2.23 3.18
N LEU A 96 -8.59 3.06 2.13
CA LEU A 96 -8.61 4.51 2.26
C LEU A 96 -9.38 5.19 1.15
N TRP A 97 -9.83 6.41 1.43
CA TRP A 97 -10.44 7.27 0.43
C TRP A 97 -9.35 7.91 -0.45
N VAL A 98 -9.43 7.69 -1.77
CA VAL A 98 -8.52 8.26 -2.75
C VAL A 98 -9.22 9.41 -3.49
N PRO A 99 -8.66 10.63 -3.48
CA PRO A 99 -9.23 11.75 -4.22
C PRO A 99 -9.35 11.45 -5.72
N GLY A 100 -10.45 11.90 -6.31
CA GLY A 100 -10.66 11.87 -7.76
C GLY A 100 -9.77 12.89 -8.49
N LYS A 101 -9.54 12.66 -9.79
CA LYS A 101 -8.82 13.61 -10.65
C LYS A 101 -9.49 15.00 -10.61
N ARG A 102 -8.70 16.08 -10.54
CA ARG A 102 -9.19 17.48 -10.60
C ARG A 102 -10.25 17.83 -9.53
N GLY A 103 -10.23 17.21 -8.36
CA GLY A 103 -11.12 17.55 -7.24
C GLY A 103 -12.51 16.90 -7.29
N GLY A 104 -12.74 15.96 -8.20
CA GLY A 104 -13.97 15.15 -8.29
C GLY A 104 -13.95 14.18 -9.46
N GLY A 105 -14.58 13.01 -9.33
CA GLY A 105 -14.61 11.96 -10.37
C GLY A 105 -13.84 10.70 -9.98
N MET A 106 -13.47 9.86 -10.96
CA MET A 106 -12.77 8.59 -10.72
C MET A 106 -11.45 8.83 -9.97
N ALA A 107 -11.16 7.96 -9.00
CA ALA A 107 -9.91 7.98 -8.25
C ALA A 107 -8.70 8.03 -9.19
N ASP A 108 -7.70 8.86 -8.88
CA ASP A 108 -6.45 8.86 -9.63
C ASP A 108 -5.54 7.70 -9.20
N THR A 109 -5.90 6.49 -9.63
CA THR A 109 -5.21 5.25 -9.24
C THR A 109 -3.73 5.27 -9.61
N VAL A 110 -3.34 5.89 -10.73
CA VAL A 110 -1.93 5.96 -11.14
C VAL A 110 -1.13 6.85 -10.20
N ALA A 111 -1.66 8.03 -9.86
CA ALA A 111 -1.01 8.92 -8.89
C ALA A 111 -0.90 8.27 -7.51
N TYR A 112 -1.94 7.55 -7.09
CA TYR A 112 -1.96 6.81 -5.83
C TYR A 112 -0.95 5.65 -5.79
N VAL A 113 -0.90 4.81 -6.83
CA VAL A 113 0.08 3.70 -6.88
C VAL A 113 1.51 4.24 -6.82
N ARG A 114 1.81 5.33 -7.53
CA ARG A 114 3.11 5.99 -7.47
C ARG A 114 3.47 6.52 -6.08
N SER A 115 2.48 7.03 -5.33
CA SER A 115 2.74 7.48 -3.95
C SER A 115 3.03 6.29 -3.02
N VAL A 116 2.33 5.17 -3.20
CA VAL A 116 2.62 3.92 -2.48
C VAL A 116 4.02 3.40 -2.81
N GLU A 117 4.41 3.38 -4.08
CA GLU A 117 5.76 3.01 -4.52
C GLU A 117 6.83 3.84 -3.81
N GLN A 118 6.63 5.17 -3.75
CA GLN A 118 7.57 6.06 -3.06
C GLN A 118 7.67 5.76 -1.56
N VAL A 119 6.55 5.48 -0.89
CA VAL A 119 6.55 5.11 0.54
C VAL A 119 7.35 3.82 0.77
N VAL A 120 7.19 2.82 -0.09
CA VAL A 120 7.95 1.56 0.01
C VAL A 120 9.44 1.79 -0.21
N ILE A 121 9.82 2.62 -1.19
CA ILE A 121 11.22 3.01 -1.45
C ILE A 121 11.81 3.70 -0.21
N ASP A 122 11.14 4.72 0.31
CA ASP A 122 11.62 5.51 1.45
C ASP A 122 11.77 4.65 2.71
N ALA A 123 10.80 3.76 2.95
CA ALA A 123 10.84 2.80 4.07
C ALA A 123 12.01 1.82 3.92
N GLY A 124 12.23 1.27 2.73
CA GLY A 124 13.35 0.37 2.44
C GLY A 124 14.70 1.03 2.62
N VAL A 125 14.86 2.26 2.12
CA VAL A 125 16.07 3.08 2.31
C VAL A 125 16.32 3.32 3.80
N CYS A 126 15.30 3.78 4.54
CA CYS A 126 15.42 4.02 5.98
C CYS A 126 15.77 2.76 6.77
N ALA A 127 15.14 1.63 6.46
CA ALA A 127 15.43 0.35 7.11
C ALA A 127 16.87 -0.10 6.85
N THR A 128 17.34 0.04 5.61
CA THR A 128 18.71 -0.32 5.21
C THR A 128 19.75 0.55 5.91
N PHE A 129 19.55 1.88 5.96
CA PHE A 129 20.50 2.78 6.64
C PHE A 129 20.51 2.60 8.17
N ARG A 130 19.35 2.32 8.78
CA ARG A 130 19.27 1.98 10.22
C ARG A 130 19.95 0.65 10.54
N ALA A 131 19.83 -0.34 9.66
CA ALA A 131 20.52 -1.63 9.81
C ALA A 131 22.04 -1.51 9.60
N CYS A 132 22.49 -0.61 8.71
CA CYS A 132 23.91 -0.41 8.40
C CYS A 132 24.64 0.61 9.29
N GLY A 133 23.95 1.29 10.23
CA GLY A 133 24.57 2.20 11.19
C GLY A 133 25.17 3.49 10.61
N SER A 134 24.96 3.78 9.33
CA SER A 134 25.44 5.00 8.67
C SER A 134 24.33 6.04 8.56
N SER A 135 24.55 7.23 9.14
CA SER A 135 23.62 8.36 9.01
C SER A 135 23.49 8.79 7.55
N PRO A 136 22.30 9.14 7.05
CA PRO A 136 22.14 9.62 5.69
C PRO A 136 22.87 10.97 5.51
N SER A 137 23.84 11.02 4.59
CA SER A 137 24.28 12.29 4.02
C SER A 137 23.18 12.79 3.08
N PRO A 138 22.70 14.05 3.21
CA PRO A 138 21.64 14.55 2.36
C PRO A 138 22.17 14.74 0.93
N ILE A 139 21.80 13.84 0.02
CA ILE A 139 21.99 14.02 -1.44
C ILE A 139 20.82 14.85 -2.00
N ILE A 140 20.45 15.93 -1.30
CA ILE A 140 19.58 16.96 -1.85
C ILE A 140 20.44 18.23 -1.92
N PRO A 141 20.74 18.78 -3.11
CA PRO A 141 21.41 20.06 -3.18
C PRO A 141 20.46 21.10 -2.58
N ALA A 142 20.86 21.67 -1.45
CA ALA A 142 20.21 22.84 -0.90
C ALA A 142 20.16 23.91 -1.99
N ARG A 143 18.97 24.19 -2.54
CA ARG A 143 18.77 25.40 -3.33
C ARG A 143 19.04 26.55 -2.37
N SER A 144 20.13 27.28 -2.62
CA SER A 144 20.40 28.52 -1.90
C SER A 144 19.23 29.48 -2.14
N PRO A 145 18.70 30.14 -1.10
CA PRO A 145 17.85 31.29 -1.32
C PRO A 145 18.75 32.38 -1.93
N ARG A 146 18.44 32.80 -3.16
CA ARG A 146 19.00 34.04 -3.71
C ARG A 146 18.54 35.16 -2.78
N SER A 147 19.50 35.82 -2.14
CA SER A 147 19.31 37.08 -1.45
C SER A 147 18.83 38.12 -2.46
N VAL A 148 17.59 38.58 -2.28
CA VAL A 148 17.18 39.91 -2.72
C VAL A 148 16.89 40.69 -1.44
N CYS A 149 17.82 41.58 -1.10
CA CYS A 149 17.58 42.71 -0.22
C CYS A 149 18.11 43.94 -0.97
N ASP A 150 17.19 44.91 -1.10
CA ASP A 150 17.23 46.27 -1.66
C ASP A 150 17.57 46.50 -3.14
#